data_AF-A0A239JBT5-F1
#
_entry.id   AF-A0A239JBT5-F1
#
_cell.length_a   1.000
_cell.length_b   1.000
_cell.length_c   1.000
_cell.angle_alpha   90.00
_cell.angle_beta   90.00
_cell.angle_gamma   90.00
#
_symmetry.space_group_name_H-M   'P 1'
#
loop_
_entity.id
_entity.type
_entity.pdbx_description
1 polymer ?
#
loop_
_entity_poly.entity_id
_entity_poly.type
_entity_poly.pdbx_seq_one_letter_code
_entity_poly.pdbx_strand_id
1 'polypeptide(L)' 'MSTDKKCAHVGCTCPAKSDSKYCSTYCEDSAGTTTLTCDCGHEGCADKL' A
#
# COMPACT_ATOMS: atom_id res chain seq x y z
N MET A 1 1.83 17.62 -11.71
CA MET A 1 2.61 17.00 -10.62
C MET A 1 2.04 15.61 -10.39
N SER A 2 2.44 14.63 -11.21
CA SER A 2 2.02 13.23 -11.07
C SER A 2 3.26 12.43 -10.71
N THR A 3 3.59 12.42 -9.42
CA THR A 3 4.46 11.36 -8.91
C THR A 3 3.51 10.24 -8.54
N ASP A 4 3.47 9.20 -9.37
CA ASP A 4 2.91 7.89 -9.03
C ASP A 4 3.68 7.33 -7.83
N LYS A 5 3.35 7.84 -6.64
CA LYS A 5 4.00 7.42 -5.40
C LYS A 5 3.52 6.02 -5.14
N LYS A 6 4.43 5.06 -5.07
CA LYS A 6 4.08 3.72 -4.59
C LYS A 6 3.67 3.80 -3.11
N CYS A 7 2.84 2.86 -2.66
CA CYS A 7 2.48 2.72 -1.26
C CYS A 7 3.74 2.60 -0.40
N ALA A 8 3.81 3.37 0.68
CA ALA A 8 4.95 3.38 1.59
C ALA A 8 4.97 2.17 2.53
N HIS A 9 3.93 1.34 2.55
CA HIS A 9 3.88 0.11 3.34
C HIS A 9 4.83 -0.95 2.75
N VAL A 10 5.62 -1.59 3.61
CA VAL A 10 6.58 -2.61 3.20
C VAL A 10 5.82 -3.84 2.69
N GLY A 11 6.24 -4.42 1.57
CA GLY A 11 5.50 -5.52 0.92
C GLY A 11 4.27 -5.11 0.10
N CYS A 12 3.88 -3.83 0.11
CA CYS A 12 2.82 -3.32 -0.78
C CYS A 12 3.40 -2.83 -2.12
N THR A 13 2.77 -3.24 -3.22
CA THR A 13 3.11 -2.83 -4.59
C THR A 13 2.13 -1.81 -5.18
N CYS A 14 1.04 -1.51 -4.47
CA CYS A 14 0.01 -0.62 -4.99
C CYS A 14 0.47 0.83 -5.16
N PRO A 15 -0.15 1.58 -6.08
CA PRO A 15 -0.01 3.03 -6.09
C PRO A 15 -0.66 3.64 -4.84
N ALA A 16 0.00 4.65 -4.27
CA ALA A 16 -0.55 5.49 -3.23
C ALA A 16 -1.60 6.44 -3.81
N LYS A 17 -2.53 6.89 -2.96
CA LYS A 17 -3.53 7.89 -3.35
C LYS A 17 -2.86 9.24 -3.65
N SER A 18 -3.48 10.07 -4.49
CA SER A 18 -2.94 11.38 -4.88
C SER A 18 -2.51 12.27 -3.69
N ASP A 19 -3.27 12.21 -2.60
CA ASP A 19 -3.03 12.99 -1.37
C ASP A 19 -2.45 12.16 -0.21
N SER A 20 -2.00 10.93 -0.47
CA SER A 20 -1.50 10.06 0.58
C SER A 20 -0.26 9.28 0.17
N LYS A 21 0.50 8.78 1.15
CA LYS A 21 1.66 7.91 0.91
C LYS A 21 1.26 6.44 0.86
N TYR A 22 0.00 6.14 1.15
CA TYR A 22 -0.52 4.80 1.24
C TYR A 22 -1.63 4.59 0.22
N CYS A 23 -1.81 3.35 -0.20
CA CYS A 23 -2.89 3.00 -1.11
C CYS A 23 -4.24 3.00 -0.39
N SER A 24 -4.28 2.61 0.89
CA SER A 24 -5.49 2.60 1.73
C SER A 24 -5.15 2.88 3.19
N THR A 25 -6.18 3.10 4.01
CA THR A 25 -6.04 3.30 5.46
C THR A 25 -5.43 2.08 6.16
N TYR A 26 -5.65 0.87 5.63
CA TYR A 26 -5.02 -0.34 6.17
C TYR A 26 -3.49 -0.26 6.11
N CYS A 27 -2.95 0.15 4.97
CA CYS A 27 -1.50 0.33 4.79
C CYS A 27 -0.96 1.51 5.60
N GLU A 28 -1.78 2.53 5.86
CA GLU A 28 -1.41 3.67 6.71
C GLU A 28 -1.29 3.26 8.17
N ASP A 29 -2.27 2.52 8.68
CA ASP A 29 -2.28 1.96 10.05
C ASP A 29 -1.14 0.93 10.23
N SER A 30 -0.95 0.08 9.22
CA SER A 30 0.13 -0.92 9.19
C SER A 30 1.49 -0.34 8.77
N ALA A 31 1.61 0.96 8.51
CA ALA A 31 2.89 1.55 8.10
C ALA A 31 3.95 1.49 9.21
N GLY A 32 3.49 1.48 10.47
CA GLY A 32 4.34 1.35 11.65
C GLY A 32 4.65 -0.10 12.03
N THR A 33 3.99 -1.08 11.42
CA THR A 33 4.20 -2.50 11.68
C THR A 33 5.07 -3.10 10.57
N THR A 34 6.11 -3.85 10.94
CA THR A 34 6.92 -4.60 9.98
C THR A 34 6.18 -5.88 9.58
N THR A 35 5.02 -5.74 8.96
CA THR A 35 4.26 -6.85 8.40
C THR A 35 4.81 -7.22 7.04
N LEU A 36 5.14 -8.50 6.86
CA LEU A 36 5.63 -9.01 5.56
C LEU A 36 4.52 -9.11 4.52
N THR A 37 3.27 -9.26 4.99
CA THR A 37 2.08 -9.48 4.16
C THR A 37 1.19 -8.24 4.21
N CYS A 38 0.85 -7.74 3.03
CA CYS A 38 -0.04 -6.60 2.87
C CYS A 38 -1.43 -7.09 2.44
N ASP A 39 -2.44 -6.93 3.30
CA ASP A 39 -3.85 -7.29 3.00
C ASP A 39 -4.68 -6.06 2.61
N CYS A 40 -4.10 -5.18 1.80
CA CYS A 40 -4.72 -3.89 1.46
C CYS A 40 -6.02 -3.99 0.67
N GLY A 41 -6.36 -5.20 0.21
CA GLY A 41 -7.60 -5.53 -0.52
C GLY A 41 -7.66 -4.99 -1.94
N HIS A 42 -6.58 -4.38 -2.45
CA HIS A 42 -6.53 -3.88 -3.81
C HIS A 42 -6.14 -4.96 -4.81
N GLU A 43 -6.73 -4.86 -6.00
CA GLU A 43 -6.39 -5.69 -7.15
C GLU A 43 -4.89 -5.56 -7.46
N GLY A 44 -4.18 -6.71 -7.47
CA GLY A 44 -2.72 -6.78 -7.69
C GLY A 44 -1.83 -6.53 -6.46
N CYS A 45 -2.40 -6.25 -5.27
CA CYS A 45 -1.65 -6.08 -4.00
C CYS A 45 -1.30 -7.41 -3.35
N ALA A 46 -2.33 -8.25 -3.26
CA ALA A 46 -2.30 -9.60 -2.74
C ALA A 46 -2.96 -10.45 -3.82
N ASP A 47 -2.22 -10.66 -4.91
CA ASP A 47 -2.65 -11.64 -5.90
C ASP A 47 -2.64 -13.00 -5.18
N LYS A 48 -3.86 -13.46 -4.89
CA LYS A 48 -4.13 -14.75 -4.30
C LYS A 48 -3.64 -15.82 -5.26
N LEU A 49 -2.51 -16.44 -4.94
CA LEU A 49 -2.23 -17.81 -5.36
C LEU A 49 -2.96 -18.79 -4.45
#